data_AF-A0A965RDV0-F1
#
_entry.id   AF-A0A965RDV0-F1
#
_cell.length_a   1.000
_cell.length_b   1.000
_cell.length_c   1.000
_cell.angle_alpha   90.00
_cell.angle_beta   90.00
_cell.angle_gamma   90.00
#
_symmetry.space_group_name_H-M   'P 1'
#
loop_
_entity.id
_entity.type
_entity.pdbx_description
1 polymer ?
#
loop_
_entity_poly.entity_id
_entity_poly.type
_entity_poly.pdbx_seq_one_letter_code
_entity_poly.pdbx_strand_id
1 'polypeptide(L)' 'HGITRALIEYDETLRSPLRSAGFVTRDAREVERKKVGRRKARRGPQYSKR' A
#
# COMPACT_ATOMS: atom_id res chain seq x y z
N HIS A 1 6.47 -5.30 6.95
CA HIS A 1 7.22 -4.82 8.12
C HIS A 1 7.56 -5.99 9.03
N GLY A 2 8.70 -6.66 8.81
CA GLY A 2 9.17 -7.74 9.67
C GLY A 2 9.90 -7.20 10.91
N ILE A 3 10.81 -6.22 10.69
CA ILE A 3 11.63 -5.61 11.74
C ILE A 3 10.77 -4.90 12.81
N THR A 4 9.73 -4.16 12.40
CA THR A 4 8.81 -3.50 13.34
C THR A 4 8.12 -4.50 14.28
N ARG A 5 7.82 -5.73 13.81
CA ARG A 5 7.18 -6.75 14.65
C ARG A 5 8.15 -7.30 15.69
N ALA A 6 9.40 -7.55 15.29
CA ALA A 6 10.45 -7.99 16.20
C ALA A 6 10.76 -6.95 17.30
N LEU A 7 10.76 -5.65 16.96
CA LEU A 7 10.98 -4.59 17.94
C LEU A 7 9.85 -4.46 18.97
N ILE A 8 8.60 -4.68 18.54
CA ILE A 8 7.44 -4.66 19.44
C ILE A 8 7.44 -5.88 20.37
N GLU A 9 7.89 -7.05 19.89
CA GLU A 9 8.00 -8.27 20.69
C GLU A 9 9.15 -8.18 21.71
N TYR A 10 10.22 -7.45 21.39
CA TYR A 10 11.32 -7.20 22.30
C TYR A 10 10.95 -6.22 23.44
N ASP A 11 10.25 -5.14 23.11
CA ASP A 11 9.81 -4.12 24.07
C ASP A 11 8.49 -3.46 23.63
N GLU A 12 7.44 -3.66 24.41
CA GLU A 12 6.10 -3.13 24.11
C GLU A 12 6.03 -1.60 24.20
N THR A 13 6.93 -0.94 24.94
CA THR A 13 6.95 0.51 25.09
C THR A 13 7.29 1.22 23.77
N LEU A 14 8.02 0.54 22.88
CA LEU A 14 8.40 1.05 21.56
C LEU A 14 7.23 1.11 20.58
N ARG A 15 6.09 0.49 20.89
CA ARG A 15 4.91 0.50 20.01
C ARG A 15 4.37 1.91 19.77
N SER A 16 4.32 2.74 20.81
CA SER A 16 3.80 4.12 20.72
C SER A 16 4.64 5.00 19.78
N PRO A 17 5.98 5.12 19.96
CA PRO A 17 6.82 5.90 19.05
C PRO A 17 6.90 5.31 17.64
N LEU A 18 6.87 3.98 17.47
CA LEU A 18 6.85 3.37 16.14
C LEU A 18 5.55 3.63 15.39
N ARG A 19 4.43 3.72 16.12
CA ARG A 19 3.13 4.04 15.53
C ARG A 19 3.04 5.50 15.11
N SER A 20 3.54 6.44 15.91
CA SER A 20 3.59 7.86 15.53
C SER A 20 4.50 8.08 14.31
N ALA A 21 5.60 7.33 14.21
CA ALA A 21 6.49 7.34 13.06
C ALA A 21 5.96 6.56 11.83
N GLY A 22 4.82 5.87 11.94
CA GLY A 22 4.17 5.20 10.81
C GLY A 22 4.72 3.82 10.43
N PHE A 23 5.60 3.22 11.23
CA PHE A 23 6.25 1.92 10.91
C PHE A 23 5.42 0.68 11.23
N VAL A 24 4.32 0.84 11.98
CA VAL A 24 3.45 -0.25 12.43
C VAL A 24 2.46 -0.67 11.35
N THR A 25 1.96 0.29 10.57
CA THR A 25 0.93 0.06 9.56
C THR A 25 1.53 -0.60 8.33
N ARG A 26 0.94 -1.71 7.88
CA ARG A 26 1.29 -2.33 6.60
C ARG A 26 0.77 -1.49 5.45
N ASP A 27 1.62 -1.22 4.47
CA ASP A 27 1.19 -0.71 3.18
C ASP A 27 0.34 -1.77 2.45
N ALA A 28 -0.95 -1.48 2.29
CA ALA A 28 -1.91 -2.34 1.61
C ALA A 28 -2.00 -2.04 0.10
N ARG A 29 -1.22 -1.08 -0.41
CA ARG A 29 -1.24 -0.73 -1.84
C ARG A 29 -0.80 -1.92 -2.67
N GLU A 30 -1.63 -2.27 -3.63
CA GLU A 30 -1.38 -3.32 -4.61
C GLU A 30 -1.61 -2.76 -6.02
N VAL A 31 -0.90 -3.31 -6.99
CA VAL A 31 -1.08 -2.92 -8.39
C VAL A 31 -2.46 -3.37 -8.86
N GLU A 32 -3.29 -2.40 -9.26
CA GLU A 32 -4.58 -2.72 -9.86
C GLU A 32 -4.41 -3.56 -11.13
N ARG A 33 -5.23 -4.61 -11.26
CA ARG A 33 -5.27 -5.43 -12.48
C ARG A 33 -5.71 -4.62 -13.71
N LYS A 34 -5.31 -5.11 -14.88
CA LYS A 34 -5.86 -4.65 -16.17
C LYS A 34 -7.36 -4.99 -16.25
N LYS A 35 -8.17 -4.02 -16.70
CA LYS A 35 -9.61 -4.18 -16.94
C LYS A 35 -9.86 -4.35 -18.45
N VAL A 36 -10.85 -5.16 -18.83
CA VAL A 36 -11.23 -5.37 -20.23
C VAL A 36 -11.63 -4.04 -20.89
N GLY A 37 -11.25 -3.87 -22.17
CA GLY A 37 -11.48 -2.61 -22.90
C GLY A 37 -10.53 -1.45 -22.53
N ARG A 38 -9.64 -1.61 -21.54
CA ARG A 38 -8.64 -0.60 -21.18
C ARG A 38 -7.21 -1.06 -21.52
N ARG A 39 -6.34 -0.09 -21.83
CA ARG A 39 -4.91 -0.33 -22.12
C ARG A 39 -4.11 -0.65 -20.85
N LYS A 40 -4.53 -0.10 -19.69
CA LYS A 40 -3.99 -0.39 -18.35
C LYS A 40 -5.14 -0.50 -17.33
N ALA A 41 -4.86 -0.53 -16.03
CA ALA A 41 -5.91 -0.51 -14.99
C ALA A 41 -6.93 0.63 -15.18
N ARG A 42 -6.44 1.84 -15.51
CA ARG A 42 -7.27 3.04 -15.70
C ARG A 42 -7.23 3.65 -17.11
N ARG A 43 -6.10 3.54 -17.82
CA ARG A 43 -5.90 4.17 -19.15
C ARG A 43 -6.84 3.58 -20.20
N GLY A 44 -7.78 4.39 -20.70
CA GLY A 44 -8.65 4.07 -21.82
C GLY A 44 -7.97 4.24 -23.19
N PRO A 45 -8.56 3.71 -24.27
CA PRO A 45 -8.25 4.14 -25.63
C PRO A 45 -8.72 5.59 -25.85
N GLN A 46 -8.19 6.24 -26.89
CA GLN A 46 -8.66 7.57 -27.31
C GLN A 46 -10.10 7.46 -27.83
N TYR A 47 -10.99 8.31 -27.35
CA TYR A 47 -12.36 8.42 -27.85
C TYR A 47 -12.41 9.38 -29.04
N SER A 48 -13.04 8.97 -30.14
CA SER A 48 -13.38 9.85 -31.26
C SER A 48 -14.86 10.24 -31.15
N LYS A 49 -15.13 11.51 -30.86
CA LYS A 49 -16.47 12.09 -30.99
C LYS A 49 -16.69 12.44 -32.45
N ARG A 50 -17.86 12.09 -33.00
CA ARG A 50 -18.30 12.58 -34.31
C ARG A 50 -18.93 13.95 -34.15
#